data_AF-A0A383BQ49-F1
#
_entry.id   AF-A0A383BQ49-F1
#
_cell.length_a   1.000
_cell.length_b   1.000
_cell.length_c   1.000
_cell.angle_alpha   90.00
_cell.angle_beta   90.00
_cell.angle_gamma   90.00
#
_symmetry.space_group_name_H-M   'P 1'
#
loop_
_entity.id
_entity.type
_entity.pdbx_description
1 polymer ?
#
loop_
_entity_poly.entity_id
_entity_poly.type
_entity_poly.pdbx_seq_one_letter_code
_entity_poly.pdbx_strand_id
1 'polypeptide(L)'
;MKPHSIILLLLLCAPNAGAEEKKFEQPELIIDEKFTIELAAAPPLVKHPMLATLDPQGRMFISESDGQNLQKAELLKQRPRFVRMLEDTDRDGIYDKSTIF
;
A
#
# COMPACT_ATOMS: atom_id res chain seq x y z
N MET A 1 59.61 -10.03 -16.75
CA MET A 1 59.09 -9.32 -15.57
C MET A 1 58.24 -8.14 -16.06
N LYS A 2 56.92 -8.21 -15.89
CA LYS A 2 55.96 -7.12 -16.15
C LYS A 2 55.12 -6.96 -14.88
N PRO A 3 55.05 -5.78 -14.24
CA PRO A 3 54.23 -5.62 -13.05
C PRO A 3 52.76 -5.67 -13.45
N HIS A 4 52.03 -6.63 -12.88
CA HIS A 4 50.58 -6.69 -13.01
C HIS A 4 49.98 -5.68 -12.04
N SER A 5 49.51 -4.54 -12.56
CA SER A 5 48.68 -3.62 -11.79
C SER A 5 47.34 -4.29 -11.51
N ILE A 6 47.14 -4.71 -10.26
CA ILE A 6 45.85 -5.12 -9.72
C ILE A 6 45.06 -3.84 -9.46
N ILE A 7 44.09 -3.52 -10.32
CA ILE A 7 43.08 -2.49 -10.06
C ILE A 7 42.01 -3.14 -9.19
N LEU A 8 42.06 -2.87 -7.87
CA LEU A 8 41.00 -3.22 -6.94
C LEU A 8 39.88 -2.18 -7.10
N LEU A 9 38.89 -2.49 -7.92
CA LEU A 9 37.68 -1.68 -8.06
C LEU A 9 36.81 -1.89 -6.81
N LEU A 10 36.98 -1.03 -5.81
CA LEU A 10 36.05 -0.90 -4.69
C LEU A 10 34.71 -0.37 -5.24
N LEU A 11 33.77 -1.28 -5.51
CA LEU A 11 32.36 -0.93 -5.62
C LEU A 11 31.91 -0.41 -4.25
N LEU A 12 31.88 0.92 -4.10
CA LEU A 12 31.10 1.58 -3.06
C LEU A 12 29.63 1.27 -3.33
N CYS A 13 29.13 0.23 -2.66
CA CYS A 13 27.70 0.03 -2.47
C CYS A 13 27.21 1.20 -1.62
N ALA A 14 26.80 2.29 -2.25
CA ALA A 14 26.04 3.32 -1.57
C ALA A 14 24.81 2.62 -0.97
N PRO A 15 24.51 2.81 0.34
CA PRO A 15 23.22 2.38 0.86
C PRO A 15 22.18 3.11 0.02
N ASN A 16 21.36 2.33 -0.69
CA ASN A 16 20.17 2.86 -1.33
C ASN A 16 19.38 3.50 -0.19
N ALA A 17 19.41 4.83 -0.10
CA ALA A 17 18.56 5.58 0.80
C ALA A 17 17.14 5.41 0.24
N GLY A 18 16.56 4.23 0.47
CA GLY A 18 15.14 4.04 0.33
C GLY A 18 14.51 5.12 1.19
N ALA A 19 13.77 6.03 0.56
CA ALA A 19 12.99 7.01 1.29
C ALA A 19 12.19 6.23 2.34
N GLU A 20 12.38 6.52 3.62
CA GLU A 20 11.49 6.00 4.66
C GLU A 20 10.07 6.41 4.23
N GLU A 21 9.25 5.43 3.85
CA GLU A 21 7.83 5.68 3.62
C GLU A 21 7.28 6.19 4.96
N LYS A 22 6.90 7.47 4.98
CA LYS A 22 6.31 8.11 6.16
C LYS A 22 5.17 7.22 6.65
N LYS A 23 5.26 6.76 7.90
CA LYS A 23 4.17 5.98 8.51
C LYS A 23 2.87 6.79 8.43
N PHE A 24 1.79 6.12 8.06
CA PHE A 24 0.48 6.75 8.06
C PHE A 24 0.10 7.14 9.49
N GLU A 25 -0.32 8.39 9.66
CA GLU A 25 -0.84 8.92 10.92
C GLU A 25 -2.34 9.18 10.73
N GLN A 26 -3.16 8.54 11.55
CA GLN A 26 -4.60 8.76 11.52
C GLN A 26 -4.89 10.22 11.93
N PRO A 27 -5.69 10.97 11.15
CA PRO A 27 -6.05 12.33 11.53
C PRO A 27 -6.94 12.33 12.78
N GLU A 28 -6.99 13.46 13.47
CA GLU A 28 -7.96 13.66 14.54
C GLU A 28 -9.38 13.61 13.96
N LEU A 29 -10.23 12.77 14.54
CA LEU A 29 -11.62 12.60 14.15
C LEU A 29 -12.51 12.97 15.33
N ILE A 30 -13.45 13.88 15.11
CA ILE A 30 -14.45 14.26 16.11
C ILE A 30 -15.64 13.33 15.96
N ILE A 31 -15.92 12.53 16.98
CA ILE A 31 -17.02 11.57 17.03
C ILE A 31 -17.78 11.69 18.35
N ASP A 32 -19.01 11.18 18.37
CA ASP A 32 -19.78 11.03 19.61
C ASP A 32 -19.11 10.00 20.53
N GLU A 33 -19.12 10.27 21.83
CA GLU A 33 -18.45 9.47 22.87
C GLU A 33 -18.90 8.00 22.95
N LYS A 34 -20.04 7.67 22.33
CA LYS A 34 -20.57 6.29 22.27
C LYS A 34 -19.93 5.45 21.18
N PHE A 35 -19.09 6.04 20.33
CA PHE A 35 -18.41 5.34 19.25
C PHE A 35 -16.90 5.35 19.45
N THR A 36 -16.24 4.33 18.92
CA THR A 36 -14.79 4.25 18.78
C THR A 36 -14.44 4.12 17.30
N ILE A 37 -13.27 4.64 16.92
CA ILE A 37 -12.68 4.45 15.60
C ILE A 37 -11.29 3.89 15.79
N GLU A 38 -11.00 2.81 15.08
CA GLU A 38 -9.71 2.15 15.04
C GLU A 38 -9.21 2.02 13.61
N LEU A 39 -7.90 2.06 13.42
CA LEU A 39 -7.27 1.92 12.12
C LEU A 39 -7.26 0.45 11.70
N ALA A 40 -8.14 0.08 10.75
CA ALA A 40 -8.21 -1.29 10.25
C ALA A 40 -7.16 -1.62 9.18
N ALA A 41 -6.75 -0.64 8.37
CA ALA A 41 -5.74 -0.81 7.33
C ALA A 41 -5.14 0.54 6.93
N ALA A 42 -3.86 0.55 6.54
CA ALA A 42 -3.13 1.74 6.09
C ALA A 42 -2.18 1.41 4.93
N PRO A 43 -1.61 2.41 4.24
CA PRO A 43 -0.51 2.18 3.32
C PRO A 43 0.65 1.42 4.00
N PRO A 44 1.32 0.49 3.29
CA PRO A 44 1.18 0.20 1.86
C PRO A 44 0.07 -0.81 1.51
N LEU A 45 -0.68 -1.31 2.51
CA LEU A 45 -1.68 -2.37 2.32
C LEU A 45 -2.84 -1.93 1.42
N VAL A 46 -3.26 -0.67 1.56
CA VAL A 46 -4.28 0.00 0.74
C VAL A 46 -3.89 1.48 0.60
N LYS A 47 -4.10 2.08 -0.59
CA LYS A 47 -3.62 3.46 -0.88
C LYS A 47 -4.74 4.42 -1.27
N HIS A 48 -5.62 4.05 -2.19
CA HIS A 48 -6.70 4.92 -2.68
C HIS A 48 -8.08 4.22 -2.70
N PRO A 49 -8.57 3.77 -1.52
CA PRO A 49 -9.83 3.04 -1.42
C PRO A 49 -11.01 3.95 -1.82
N MET A 50 -11.96 3.42 -2.60
CA MET A 50 -13.18 4.16 -2.99
C MET A 50 -14.45 3.55 -2.40
N LEU A 51 -14.64 2.23 -2.58
CA LEU A 51 -15.82 1.48 -2.11
C LEU A 51 -15.34 0.16 -1.53
N ALA A 52 -15.92 -0.29 -0.42
CA ALA A 52 -15.55 -1.53 0.23
C ALA A 52 -16.77 -2.38 0.63
N THR A 53 -16.59 -3.69 0.68
CA THR A 53 -17.57 -4.64 1.22
C THR A 53 -16.87 -5.80 1.91
N LEU A 54 -17.56 -6.45 2.86
CA LEU A 54 -17.07 -7.64 3.55
C LEU A 54 -17.73 -8.88 2.95
N ASP A 55 -16.95 -9.94 2.81
CA ASP A 55 -17.49 -11.27 2.53
C ASP A 55 -17.84 -12.01 3.85
N PRO A 56 -18.52 -13.17 3.78
CA PRO A 56 -18.87 -13.95 4.97
C PRO A 56 -17.67 -14.54 5.73
N GLN A 57 -16.46 -14.48 5.18
CA GLN A 57 -15.23 -14.90 5.85
C GLN A 57 -14.53 -13.73 6.58
N GLY A 58 -15.06 -12.50 6.46
CA GLY A 58 -14.48 -11.30 7.05
C GLY A 58 -13.40 -10.65 6.20
N ARG A 59 -13.21 -11.06 4.94
CA ARG A 59 -12.27 -10.40 4.03
C ARG A 59 -12.90 -9.15 3.44
N MET A 60 -12.12 -8.08 3.31
CA MET A 60 -12.58 -6.81 2.76
C MET A 60 -12.21 -6.68 1.28
N PHE A 61 -13.20 -6.55 0.41
CA PHE A 61 -13.01 -6.28 -1.01
C PHE A 61 -13.22 -4.80 -1.30
N ILE A 62 -12.26 -4.18 -1.96
CA ILE A 62 -12.15 -2.74 -2.18
C ILE A 62 -12.04 -2.48 -3.68
N SER A 63 -12.93 -1.64 -4.21
CA SER A 63 -12.70 -0.98 -5.50
C SER A 63 -11.72 0.15 -5.27
N GLU A 64 -10.51 0.03 -5.83
CA GLU A 64 -9.42 0.96 -5.59
C GLU A 64 -9.01 1.70 -6.87
N SER A 65 -8.65 2.97 -6.70
CA SER A 65 -7.96 3.75 -7.72
C SER A 65 -6.45 3.56 -7.60
N ASP A 66 -5.73 3.84 -8.66
CA ASP A 66 -4.27 4.04 -8.65
C ASP A 66 -3.86 5.46 -8.25
N GLY A 67 -4.80 6.30 -7.82
CA GLY A 67 -4.56 7.69 -7.40
C GLY A 67 -4.65 8.72 -8.53
N GLN A 68 -4.85 8.31 -9.78
CA GLN A 68 -4.94 9.23 -10.91
C GLN A 68 -6.37 9.74 -11.15
N ASN A 69 -6.51 11.05 -11.39
CA ASN A 69 -7.78 11.67 -11.82
C ASN A 69 -7.81 11.83 -13.35
N LEU A 70 -8.13 10.75 -14.06
CA LEU A 70 -8.12 10.69 -15.52
C LEU A 70 -9.50 10.96 -16.14
N GLN A 71 -9.50 11.48 -17.36
CA GLN A 71 -10.72 11.65 -18.15
C GLN A 71 -11.22 10.32 -18.72
N LYS A 72 -12.51 10.25 -19.09
CA LYS A 72 -13.17 9.01 -19.55
C LYS A 72 -12.39 8.25 -20.63
N ALA A 73 -11.86 8.94 -21.64
CA ALA A 73 -11.14 8.30 -22.74
C ALA A 73 -9.86 7.59 -22.26
N GLU A 74 -9.14 8.20 -21.33
CA GLU A 74 -7.91 7.65 -20.76
C GLU A 74 -8.21 6.48 -19.82
N LEU A 75 -9.29 6.59 -19.04
CA LEU A 75 -9.74 5.50 -18.16
C LEU A 75 -10.10 4.23 -18.93
N LEU A 76 -10.80 4.36 -20.06
CA LEU A 76 -11.16 3.22 -20.90
C LEU A 76 -9.95 2.60 -21.60
N LYS A 77 -8.90 3.39 -21.83
CA LYS A 77 -7.64 2.92 -22.43
C LYS A 77 -6.72 2.24 -21.42
N GLN A 78 -6.45 2.90 -20.30
CA GLN A 78 -5.48 2.46 -19.29
C GLN A 78 -6.05 1.40 -18.34
N ARG A 79 -7.37 1.47 -18.06
CA ARG A 79 -8.07 0.62 -17.09
C ARG A 79 -7.30 0.47 -15.76
N PRO A 80 -6.94 1.58 -15.09
CA PRO A 80 -6.02 1.52 -13.97
C PRO A 80 -6.68 1.13 -12.63
N ARG A 81 -8.00 0.89 -12.63
CA ARG A 81 -8.75 0.52 -11.44
C ARG A 81 -8.72 -1.00 -11.27
N PHE A 82 -8.61 -1.44 -10.03
CA PHE A 82 -8.50 -2.85 -9.68
C PHE A 82 -9.32 -3.14 -8.42
N VAL A 83 -9.58 -4.43 -8.17
CA VAL A 83 -10.17 -4.86 -6.92
C VAL A 83 -9.04 -5.30 -6.00
N ARG A 84 -8.98 -4.73 -4.79
CA ARG A 84 -8.10 -5.22 -3.73
C ARG A 84 -8.91 -6.05 -2.74
N MET A 85 -8.36 -7.16 -2.29
CA MET A 85 -8.85 -7.92 -1.14
C MET A 85 -7.87 -7.76 0.02
N LEU A 86 -8.38 -7.44 1.20
CA LEU A 86 -7.66 -7.44 2.46
C LEU A 86 -8.06 -8.63 3.33
N GLU A 87 -7.08 -9.22 4.00
CA GLU A 87 -7.25 -10.34 4.93
C GLU A 87 -6.60 -9.98 6.29
N ASP A 88 -7.33 -10.26 7.36
CA ASP A 88 -6.84 -10.30 8.74
C ASP A 88 -6.53 -11.77 9.04
N THR A 89 -5.25 -12.11 9.16
CA THR A 89 -4.77 -13.49 9.25
C THR A 89 -4.60 -13.96 10.69
N ASP A 90 -4.49 -13.04 11.65
CA ASP A 90 -4.34 -13.33 13.08
C ASP A 90 -5.61 -13.06 13.91
N ARG A 91 -6.64 -12.47 13.29
CA ARG A 91 -7.98 -12.20 13.82
C ARG A 91 -8.00 -11.14 14.92
N ASP A 92 -7.13 -10.13 14.83
CA ASP A 92 -7.12 -9.00 15.77
C ASP A 92 -8.03 -7.82 15.35
N GLY A 93 -8.63 -7.90 14.16
CA GLY A 93 -9.48 -6.84 13.58
C GLY A 93 -8.71 -5.86 12.68
N ILE A 94 -7.40 -6.00 12.55
CA ILE A 94 -6.51 -5.20 11.72
C ILE A 94 -6.07 -6.07 10.54
N TYR A 95 -6.30 -5.59 9.32
CA TYR A 95 -5.88 -6.34 8.14
C TYR A 95 -4.36 -6.30 7.98
N ASP A 96 -3.76 -7.45 7.65
CA ASP A 96 -2.31 -7.60 7.52
C ASP A 96 -1.86 -8.05 6.12
N LYS A 97 -2.79 -8.56 5.30
CA LYS A 97 -2.48 -9.13 3.99
C LYS A 97 -3.35 -8.53 2.90
N SER A 98 -2.75 -8.37 1.71
CA SER A 98 -3.42 -7.81 0.55
C SER A 98 -3.16 -8.60 -0.73
N THR A 99 -4.22 -8.75 -1.54
CA THR A 99 -4.17 -9.33 -2.90
C THR A 99 -4.90 -8.40 -3.87
N ILE A 100 -4.36 -8.21 -5.08
CA ILE A 100 -4.97 -7.41 -6.15
C ILE A 100 -5.53 -8.34 -7.24
N PHE A 101 -6.71 -8.00 -7.75
CA PHE A 101 -7.44 -8.66 -8.84
C PHE A 101 -7.76 -7.66 -9.96
#